data_AF-A0A968ZLS0-F1
#
_entry.id   AF-A0A968ZLS0-F1
#
_cell.length_a   1.000
_cell.length_b   1.000
_cell.length_c   1.000
_cell.angle_alpha   90.00
_cell.angle_beta   90.00
_cell.angle_gamma   90.00
#
_symmetry.space_group_name_H-M   'P 1'
#
loop_
_entity.id
_entity.type
_entity.pdbx_description
1 polymer ?
#
loop_
_entity_poly.entity_id
_entity_poly.type
_entity_poly.pdbx_seq_one_letter_code
_entity_poly.pdbx_strand_id
1 'polypeptide(L)' 'MRWKKSLFWATAIASLLIDRWTKFWVIETFELIKPPDAPQSWAVIPNVFHFTYVTNPGAAFSWCR' A
#
# COMPACT_ATOMS: atom_id res chain seq x y z
N MET A 1 -8.36 -3.88 -32.61
CA MET A 1 -7.14 -3.49 -31.86
C MET A 1 -7.32 -2.32 -30.88
N ARG A 2 -8.13 -1.29 -31.18
CA ARG A 2 -8.26 -0.07 -30.35
C ARG A 2 -8.92 -0.30 -28.97
N TRP A 3 -9.89 -1.20 -28.88
CA TRP A 3 -10.63 -1.52 -27.65
C TRP A 3 -9.77 -2.19 -26.57
N LYS A 4 -8.87 -3.11 -26.96
CA LYS A 4 -7.93 -3.75 -26.02
C LYS A 4 -6.97 -2.72 -25.38
N LYS A 5 -6.54 -1.71 -26.13
CA LYS A 5 -5.72 -0.60 -25.61
C LYS A 5 -6.53 0.31 -24.68
N SER A 6 -7.79 0.59 -25.02
CA SER A 6 -8.67 1.39 -24.15
C SER A 6 -8.98 0.69 -22.83
N LEU A 7 -9.27 -0.61 -22.86
CA LEU A 7 -9.50 -1.39 -21.65
C LEU A 7 -8.24 -1.44 -20.78
N PHE A 8 -7.06 -1.65 -21.40
CA PHE A 8 -5.78 -1.57 -20.70
C PHE A 8 -5.63 -0.24 -19.97
N TRP A 9 -5.80 0.89 -20.66
CA TRP A 9 -5.65 2.21 -20.04
C TRP A 9 -6.70 2.47 -18.96
N ALA A 10 -7.96 2.05 -19.16
CA ALA A 10 -9.00 2.15 -18.15
C ALA A 10 -8.62 1.36 -16.88
N THR A 11 -8.16 0.12 -17.04
CA THR A 11 -7.71 -0.71 -15.91
C THR A 11 -6.47 -0.14 -15.21
N ALA A 12 -5.53 0.44 -15.96
CA ALA A 12 -4.34 1.07 -15.40
C ALA A 12 -4.70 2.31 -14.56
N ILE A 13 -5.57 3.17 -15.08
CA ILE A 13 -6.05 4.36 -14.36
C ILE A 13 -6.84 3.95 -13.13
N ALA A 14 -7.78 3.00 -13.25
CA ALA A 14 -8.54 2.50 -12.12
C ALA A 14 -7.63 1.93 -11.03
N SER A 15 -6.62 1.14 -11.41
CA SER A 15 -5.65 0.57 -10.47
C SER A 15 -4.84 1.65 -9.74
N LEU A 16 -4.40 2.70 -10.45
CA LEU A 16 -3.71 3.83 -9.84
C LEU A 16 -4.60 4.59 -8.86
N LEU A 17 -5.87 4.82 -9.22
CA LEU A 17 -6.83 5.50 -8.35
C LEU A 17 -7.10 4.68 -7.07
N ILE A 18 -7.31 3.37 -7.21
CA ILE A 18 -7.51 2.46 -6.07
C ILE A 18 -6.25 2.40 -5.20
N ASP A 19 -5.06 2.31 -5.78
CA ASP A 19 -3.78 2.33 -5.04
C ASP A 19 -3.62 3.61 -4.22
N ARG A 20 -3.90 4.77 -4.80
CA ARG A 20 -3.76 6.06 -4.11
C ARG A 20 -4.82 6.24 -3.04
N TRP A 21 -6.06 5.85 -3.33
CA TRP A 21 -7.14 5.95 -2.38
C TRP A 21 -6.93 5.04 -1.16
N THR A 22 -6.53 3.78 -1.38
CA THR A 22 -6.23 2.85 -0.28
C THR A 22 -5.05 3.33 0.58
N LYS A 23 -3.99 3.88 -0.02
CA LYS A 23 -2.88 4.48 0.74
C LYS A 23 -3.31 5.70 1.55
N PHE A 24 -4.13 6.58 0.97
CA PHE A 24 -4.67 7.73 1.69
C PHE A 24 -5.51 7.29 2.88
N TRP A 25 -6.39 6.31 2.67
CA TRP A 25 -7.19 5.72 3.75
C TRP A 25 -6.31 5.13 4.88
N VAL A 26 -5.22 4.44 4.56
CA VAL A 26 -4.27 3.93 5.58
C VAL A 26 -3.64 5.07 6.39
N ILE A 27 -3.23 6.16 5.74
CA ILE A 27 -2.61 7.32 6.42
C ILE A 27 -3.57 7.98 7.41
N GLU A 28 -4.85 8.11 7.04
CA GLU A 28 -5.87 8.73 7.90
C GLU A 28 -6.35 7.81 9.04
N THR A 29 -6.19 6.49 8.89
CA THR A 29 -6.77 5.50 9.81
C THR A 29 -5.76 4.94 10.81
N PHE A 30 -4.49 4.86 10.43
CA PHE A 30 -3.42 4.25 11.23
C PHE A 30 -2.36 5.29 11.60
N GLU A 31 -1.81 5.16 12.80
CA GLU A 31 -0.64 5.95 13.20
C GLU A 31 0.64 5.40 12.54
N LEU A 32 1.48 6.31 12.03
CA LEU A 32 2.78 5.92 11.48
C LEU A 32 3.74 5.56 12.61
N ILE A 33 4.16 4.31 12.64
CA ILE A 33 4.98 3.79 13.73
C ILE A 33 6.44 4.15 13.54
N LYS A 34 7.09 4.58 14.63
CA LYS A 34 8.53 4.73 14.74
C LYS A 34 9.03 3.85 15.89
N PRO A 35 10.18 3.17 15.75
CA PRO A 35 10.78 2.46 16.88
C PRO A 35 10.99 3.41 18.07
N PRO A 36 10.66 3.01 19.32
CA PRO A 36 10.41 1.64 19.80
C PRO A 36 8.93 1.21 19.87
N ASP A 37 8.00 1.99 19.34
CA ASP A 37 6.56 1.77 19.58
C ASP A 37 6.02 0.54 18.83
N ALA A 38 5.06 -0.15 19.46
CA ALA A 38 4.40 -1.31 18.85
C ALA A 38 3.48 -0.88 17.70
N PRO A 39 3.44 -1.61 16.57
CA PRO A 39 2.58 -1.27 15.46
C PRO A 39 1.09 -1.21 15.82
N GLN A 40 0.38 -0.15 15.44
CA GLN A 40 -1.07 -0.26 15.27
C GLN A 40 -1.32 -1.23 14.10
N SER A 41 -1.77 -2.44 14.43
CA SER A 41 -2.00 -3.50 13.47
C SER A 41 -3.40 -4.07 13.63
N TRP A 42 -4.15 -4.14 12.53
CA TRP A 42 -5.49 -4.71 12.51
C TRP A 42 -5.45 -6.08 11.85
N ALA A 43 -5.76 -7.11 12.63
CA ALA A 43 -5.91 -8.47 12.12
C ALA A 43 -7.19 -8.57 11.29
N VAL A 44 -7.05 -8.84 10.00
CA VAL A 44 -8.17 -9.17 9.11
C VAL A 44 -8.43 -10.67 9.15
N ILE A 45 -7.35 -11.46 9.09
CA ILE A 45 -7.37 -12.90 9.37
C ILE A 45 -6.37 -13.11 10.51
N PRO A 46 -6.83 -13.52 11.71
CA PRO A 46 -5.97 -13.68 12.87
C PRO A 46 -4.75 -14.56 12.55
N ASN A 47 -3.56 -14.09 12.90
CA ASN A 47 -2.28 -14.79 12.71
C ASN A 47 -1.88 -15.07 11.25
N VAL A 48 -2.58 -14.50 10.26
CA VAL A 48 -2.29 -14.72 8.83
C VAL A 48 -2.18 -13.40 8.08
N PHE A 49 -3.15 -12.49 8.24
CA PHE A 49 -3.22 -11.27 7.45
C PHE A 49 -3.62 -10.06 8.30
N HIS A 50 -2.78 -9.03 8.23
CA HIS A 50 -2.90 -7.83 9.03
C HIS A 50 -2.71 -6.57 8.17
N PHE A 51 -3.48 -5.53 8.45
CA PHE A 51 -3.18 -4.18 7.98
C PHE A 51 -2.28 -3.46 8.98
N THR A 52 -1.28 -2.76 8.45
CA THR A 52 -0.32 -1.96 9.20
C THR A 52 0.14 -0.80 8.33
N TYR A 53 0.51 0.33 8.95
CA TYR A 53 1.07 1.46 8.24
C TYR A 53 2.58 1.53 8.41
N VAL A 54 3.31 1.36 7.30
CA VAL A 54 4.78 1.44 7.25
C VAL A 54 5.20 2.26 6.02
N THR A 55 6.23 3.08 6.16
CA THR A 55 6.90 3.73 5.04
C THR A 55 8.11 2.89 4.61
N ASN A 56 8.20 2.56 3.32
CA ASN A 56 9.33 1.79 2.78
C ASN A 56 10.31 2.74 2.06
N PRO A 57 11.46 3.08 2.66
CA PRO A 57 12.48 3.92 2.02
C PRO A 57 13.33 3.16 0.97
N GLY A 58 13.03 1.88 0.71
CA GLY A 58 13.83 1.02 -0.19
C GLY A 58 14.91 0.21 0.53
N ALA A 59 14.73 -0.10 1.83
CA ALA A 59 15.75 -0.77 2.64
C ALA A 59 16.17 -2.16 2.12
N ALA A 60 15.32 -2.85 1.37
CA ALA A 60 15.62 -4.17 0.79
C ALA A 60 16.83 -4.16 -0.16
N PHE A 61 17.15 -3.01 -0.76
CA PHE A 61 18.30 -2.83 -1.66
C PHE A 61 19.21 -1.70 -1.17
N SER A 62 19.39 -1.59 0.15
CA SER A 62 20.25 -0.56 0.75
C SER A 62 21.70 -0.58 0.24
N TRP A 63 22.16 -1.72 -0.28
CA TRP A 63 23.47 -1.91 -0.91
C TRP A 63 23.58 -1.35 -2.35
N CYS A 64 22.46 -1.00 -2.99
CA CYS A 64 22.42 -0.34 -4.31
C CYS A 64 22.44 1.21 -4.20
N ARG A 65 22.72 1.74 -3.00
CA ARG A 65 22.79 3.17 -2.73
C ARG A 65 24.23 3.68 -2.79
#